data_AF-A0A443PEJ5-F1
#
_entry.id   AF-A0A443PEJ5-F1
#
_cell.length_a   1.000
_cell.length_b   1.000
_cell.length_c   1.000
_cell.angle_alpha   90.00
_cell.angle_beta   90.00
_cell.angle_gamma   90.00
#
_symmetry.space_group_name_H-M   'P 1'
#
loop_
_entity.id
_entity.type
_entity.pdbx_description
1 polymer ?
#
loop_
_entity_poly.entity_id
_entity_poly.type
_entity_poly.pdbx_seq_one_letter_code
_entity_poly.pdbx_strand_id
1 'polypeptide(L)'
;MSEMIGAGVPASPLEEEEEVGVSLIDGGSLHMEEGKSPVPVAADYLTQKIMAEMFGTYIMMFAGCTSVVVNLKMMGGVTLPWISLVFGMVVMVMIYAVGHISGAHFNPAITIAFATCKRLPWKQVPAYISAQLFGSTLASATLRLLLDIKQEHYFGTVPTVSNLQSLALEIIISFILMFVISGVATDNRAIGELAGFAVGATVLLNILSAGSASGASMNPVRSLGPAIVFNRYEGIWVYMVGPICGTVPAYISAQVLGSTLASGTLRLLFDLKHEHYFGTISTGSNVQSFVLEFIISFYLMFVISGVATDNRAIGELAEQVMSEINGDRVDTKAMEEEGVDGNIRYGEGLHIEEGAESPVSVAADLKSRRSRGWGCSLSLCFIQKLMAEVLGTYFMIFAGCASVVVNLKTGTVTFPGICIVWGLVVMVMVYSLGHISGAHFNPAVTISFATCKRFPWKQVPAYISAQVLGSTLASGTLRLLFDLKHEHYFGTIPTGSNVQSFVLEFIISFYLMFVISGVATDNRAIGELAGIAVGATVLLNVLFAGPISGASMNPARSIGPALVMKRYEGIWVYMVGPIGGTVVGAWAYNLIRFTDKPLREITKSGSFLKSLRNGSIRN
;
A
#
# COMPACT_ATOMS: atom_id res chain seq x y z
N MET A 1 -47.42 31.85 -45.26
CA MET A 1 -48.53 32.80 -45.36
C MET A 1 -49.11 32.95 -43.97
N SER A 2 -48.92 34.15 -43.40
CA SER A 2 -49.61 34.78 -42.27
C SER A 2 -49.68 34.11 -40.89
N GLU A 3 -49.23 34.91 -39.93
CA GLU A 3 -49.35 34.92 -38.46
C GLU A 3 -50.73 34.62 -37.86
N MET A 4 -50.67 34.24 -36.56
CA MET A 4 -51.46 34.71 -35.40
C MET A 4 -51.85 33.52 -34.48
N ILE A 5 -51.77 33.47 -33.15
CA ILE A 5 -51.44 34.27 -31.94
C ILE A 5 -51.27 33.15 -30.87
N GLY A 6 -50.35 33.05 -29.91
CA GLY A 6 -49.82 34.01 -28.94
C GLY A 6 -49.94 33.38 -27.54
N ALA A 7 -48.81 33.13 -26.89
CA ALA A 7 -48.66 33.00 -25.43
C ALA A 7 -47.16 32.98 -25.11
N GLY A 8 -46.62 34.17 -24.82
CA GLY A 8 -45.22 34.37 -24.46
C GLY A 8 -44.98 34.19 -22.98
N VAL A 9 -43.88 33.51 -22.66
CA VAL A 9 -43.11 33.68 -21.41
C VAL A 9 -41.66 33.79 -21.86
N PRO A 10 -41.01 34.96 -21.80
CA PRO A 10 -39.59 35.05 -22.06
C PRO A 10 -38.80 34.65 -20.80
N ALA A 11 -37.85 33.74 -21.00
CA ALA A 11 -36.80 33.44 -20.04
C ALA A 11 -35.92 34.68 -19.85
N SER A 12 -35.76 35.12 -18.59
CA SER A 12 -34.68 36.03 -18.20
C SER A 12 -33.41 35.22 -17.90
N PRO A 13 -32.22 35.76 -18.20
CA PRO A 13 -30.95 35.13 -17.88
C PRO A 13 -30.70 35.25 -16.38
N LEU A 14 -30.39 34.15 -15.70
CA LEU A 14 -29.90 34.20 -14.32
C LEU A 14 -28.44 34.62 -14.36
N GLU A 15 -28.23 35.89 -14.03
CA GLU A 15 -26.96 36.48 -13.64
C GLU A 15 -26.40 35.77 -12.40
N GLU A 16 -25.08 35.63 -12.38
CA GLU A 16 -24.31 35.26 -11.19
C GLU A 16 -24.44 36.38 -10.16
N GLU A 17 -25.09 36.12 -9.03
CA GLU A 17 -25.00 37.00 -7.86
C GLU A 17 -24.20 36.32 -6.75
N GLU A 18 -22.98 36.83 -6.56
CA GLU A 18 -22.29 36.84 -5.27
C GLU A 18 -23.12 37.67 -4.29
N GLU A 19 -23.73 37.04 -3.29
CA GLU A 19 -24.22 37.77 -2.12
C GLU A 19 -23.27 37.59 -0.93
N VAL A 20 -22.45 38.63 -0.75
CA VAL A 20 -21.83 39.01 0.52
C VAL A 20 -22.91 39.75 1.33
N GLY A 21 -23.51 39.06 2.29
CA GLY A 21 -24.46 39.64 3.25
C GLY A 21 -23.82 39.91 4.61
N VAL A 22 -23.42 41.17 4.84
CA VAL A 22 -23.01 41.71 6.14
C VAL A 22 -24.25 42.08 6.95
N SER A 23 -24.37 41.61 8.19
CA SER A 23 -25.28 42.19 9.20
C SER A 23 -24.46 42.92 10.27
N LEU A 24 -24.79 44.20 10.46
CA LEU A 24 -24.35 45.05 11.57
C LEU A 24 -25.49 45.22 12.59
N ILE A 25 -25.11 45.71 13.78
CA ILE A 25 -25.84 45.89 15.06
C ILE A 25 -25.48 44.74 16.03
N ASP A 26 -24.76 44.92 17.14
CA ASP A 26 -24.72 46.04 18.08
C ASP A 26 -23.34 46.17 18.78
N GLY A 27 -23.05 47.34 19.33
CA GLY A 27 -21.72 47.76 19.80
C GLY A 27 -21.08 46.93 20.91
N GLY A 28 -19.82 46.53 20.69
CA GLY A 28 -18.94 45.95 21.71
C GLY A 28 -17.52 45.73 21.20
N SER A 29 -16.59 46.63 21.58
CA SER A 29 -15.13 46.49 21.60
C SER A 29 -14.42 45.77 20.44
N LEU A 30 -13.80 46.56 19.55
CA LEU A 30 -12.83 46.12 18.54
C LEU A 30 -11.61 45.42 19.18
N HIS A 31 -11.60 44.10 19.17
CA HIS A 31 -10.36 43.33 19.15
C HIS A 31 -9.97 43.10 17.67
N MET A 32 -8.92 43.80 17.21
CA MET A 32 -8.27 43.46 15.96
C MET A 32 -7.52 42.12 16.13
N GLU A 33 -8.05 41.03 15.57
CA GLU A 33 -7.25 39.84 15.29
C GLU A 33 -6.34 40.14 14.08
N GLU A 34 -5.05 40.31 14.36
CA GLU A 34 -4.01 40.36 13.32
C GLU A 34 -3.98 39.04 12.52
N GLY A 35 -4.28 39.13 11.22
CA GLY A 35 -3.58 38.38 10.19
C GLY A 35 -3.81 36.87 10.12
N LYS A 36 -5.04 36.41 9.84
CA LYS A 36 -5.21 35.16 9.09
C LYS A 36 -4.77 35.42 7.65
N SER A 37 -3.54 35.02 7.33
CA SER A 37 -3.11 34.87 5.93
C SER A 37 -4.17 34.05 5.17
N PRO A 38 -4.52 34.43 3.93
CA PRO A 38 -5.50 33.66 3.15
C PRO A 38 -5.05 32.20 3.13
N VAL A 39 -5.94 31.30 3.56
CA VAL A 39 -5.76 29.85 3.39
C VAL A 39 -5.51 29.64 1.89
N PRO A 40 -4.38 29.03 1.49
CA PRO A 40 -4.12 28.84 0.07
C PRO A 40 -5.27 28.04 -0.52
N VAL A 41 -5.91 28.63 -1.53
CA VAL A 41 -6.89 27.98 -2.39
C VAL A 41 -6.32 26.62 -2.78
N ALA A 42 -7.06 25.53 -2.53
CA ALA A 42 -6.63 24.18 -2.82
C ALA A 42 -6.13 24.11 -4.27
N ALA A 43 -4.81 24.04 -4.46
CA ALA A 43 -4.24 23.86 -5.78
C ALA A 43 -4.82 22.56 -6.33
N ASP A 44 -5.44 22.59 -7.51
CA ASP A 44 -6.03 21.40 -8.10
C ASP A 44 -4.90 20.39 -8.37
N TYR A 45 -4.79 19.43 -7.47
CA TYR A 45 -3.76 18.40 -7.38
C TYR A 45 -3.84 17.34 -8.50
N LEU A 46 -4.44 17.73 -9.63
CA LEU A 46 -4.77 16.89 -10.75
C LEU A 46 -3.52 16.27 -11.40
N THR A 47 -2.42 17.02 -11.51
CA THR A 47 -1.16 16.51 -12.10
C THR A 47 -0.62 15.31 -11.32
N GLN A 48 -0.55 15.41 -10.00
CA GLN A 48 -0.08 14.34 -9.12
C GLN A 48 -1.02 13.12 -9.18
N LYS A 49 -2.34 13.35 -9.21
CA LYS A 49 -3.35 12.29 -9.37
C LYS A 49 -3.15 11.53 -10.68
N ILE A 50 -3.02 12.24 -11.81
CA ILE A 50 -2.78 11.67 -13.14
C ILE A 50 -1.47 10.88 -13.17
N MET A 51 -0.39 11.42 -12.58
CA MET A 51 0.89 10.71 -12.50
C MET A 51 0.81 9.44 -11.65
N ALA A 52 0.10 9.48 -10.52
CA ALA A 52 -0.12 8.31 -9.68
C ALA A 52 -0.93 7.23 -10.40
N GLU A 53 -1.98 7.61 -11.13
CA GLU A 53 -2.75 6.69 -11.99
C GLU A 53 -1.88 6.08 -13.10
N MET A 54 -1.04 6.89 -13.76
CA MET A 54 -0.13 6.43 -14.79
C MET A 54 0.90 5.41 -14.25
N PHE A 55 1.61 5.74 -13.17
CA PHE A 55 2.60 4.83 -12.57
C PHE A 55 1.94 3.58 -11.99
N GLY A 56 0.78 3.73 -11.35
CA GLY A 56 -0.04 2.63 -10.85
C GLY A 56 -0.44 1.64 -11.93
N THR A 57 -1.03 2.14 -13.03
CA THR A 57 -1.40 1.28 -14.15
C THR A 57 -0.17 0.71 -14.86
N TYR A 58 0.93 1.46 -15.00
CA TYR A 58 2.18 0.93 -15.58
C TYR A 58 2.70 -0.27 -14.77
N ILE A 59 2.81 -0.14 -13.44
CA ILE A 59 3.33 -1.20 -12.58
C ILE A 59 2.39 -2.41 -12.58
N MET A 60 1.08 -2.19 -12.46
CA MET A 60 0.06 -3.25 -12.55
C MET A 60 0.21 -4.06 -13.84
N MET A 61 0.29 -3.36 -14.97
CA MET A 61 0.37 -3.99 -16.28
C MET A 61 1.72 -4.65 -16.52
N PHE A 62 2.82 -4.02 -16.12
CA PHE A 62 4.15 -4.59 -16.27
C PHE A 62 4.29 -5.89 -15.47
N ALA A 63 3.97 -5.89 -14.18
CA ALA A 63 4.07 -7.07 -13.33
C ALA A 63 3.08 -8.17 -13.74
N GLY A 64 1.80 -7.80 -13.90
CA GLY A 64 0.73 -8.72 -14.30
C GLY A 64 0.99 -9.39 -15.64
N CYS A 65 1.28 -8.63 -16.70
CA CYS A 65 1.57 -9.21 -18.02
C CYS A 65 2.89 -9.96 -18.06
N THR A 66 3.91 -9.56 -17.28
CA THR A 66 5.16 -10.35 -17.20
C THR A 66 4.88 -11.75 -16.65
N SER A 67 3.99 -11.89 -15.65
CA SER A 67 3.61 -13.22 -15.14
C SER A 67 2.97 -14.11 -16.21
N VAL A 68 2.17 -13.54 -17.11
CA VAL A 68 1.58 -14.24 -18.27
C VAL A 68 2.67 -14.68 -19.26
N VAL A 69 3.60 -13.79 -19.58
CA VAL A 69 4.71 -14.07 -20.51
C VAL A 69 5.64 -15.15 -19.94
N VAL A 70 5.94 -15.08 -18.64
CA VAL A 70 6.74 -16.10 -17.96
C VAL A 70 6.04 -17.45 -18.03
N ASN A 71 4.73 -17.52 -17.81
CA ASN A 71 3.98 -18.76 -17.99
C ASN A 71 4.11 -19.33 -19.40
N LEU A 72 3.95 -18.48 -20.42
CA LEU A 72 4.09 -18.86 -21.82
C LEU A 72 5.50 -19.37 -22.15
N LYS A 73 6.55 -18.69 -21.65
CA LYS A 73 7.95 -19.07 -21.89
C LYS A 73 8.42 -20.28 -21.08
N MET A 74 7.88 -20.48 -19.88
CA MET A 74 8.24 -21.58 -18.98
C MET A 74 7.35 -22.83 -19.15
N MET A 75 6.66 -22.98 -20.30
CA MET A 75 5.81 -24.14 -20.62
C MET A 75 4.82 -24.52 -19.51
N GLY A 76 4.16 -23.54 -18.86
CA GLY A 76 3.18 -23.84 -17.80
C GLY A 76 3.73 -23.80 -16.37
N GLY A 77 5.01 -23.45 -16.16
CA GLY A 77 5.60 -23.33 -14.81
C GLY A 77 4.94 -22.28 -13.90
N VAL A 78 4.13 -21.36 -14.45
CA VAL A 78 3.40 -20.31 -13.73
C VAL A 78 1.91 -20.39 -14.08
N THR A 79 1.22 -21.33 -13.45
CA THR A 79 -0.22 -21.58 -13.65
C THR A 79 -1.11 -20.37 -13.35
N LEU A 80 -2.39 -20.43 -13.76
CA LEU A 80 -3.39 -19.37 -13.53
C LEU A 80 -3.44 -18.84 -12.08
N PRO A 81 -3.31 -19.66 -11.02
CA PRO A 81 -3.18 -19.18 -9.64
C PRO A 81 -2.02 -18.21 -9.37
N TRP A 82 -0.90 -18.35 -10.08
CA TRP A 82 0.22 -17.44 -9.91
C TRP A 82 -0.01 -16.12 -10.65
N ILE A 83 -0.61 -16.18 -11.84
CA ILE A 83 -1.03 -14.99 -12.58
C ILE A 83 -2.04 -14.19 -11.75
N SER A 84 -3.05 -14.86 -11.17
CA SER A 84 -4.05 -14.22 -10.32
C SER A 84 -3.44 -13.61 -9.05
N LEU A 85 -2.51 -14.32 -8.41
CA LEU A 85 -1.77 -13.82 -7.25
C LEU A 85 -1.00 -12.54 -7.58
N VAL A 86 -0.31 -12.50 -8.73
CA VAL A 86 0.45 -11.31 -9.15
C VAL A 86 -0.47 -10.12 -9.35
N PHE A 87 -1.54 -10.26 -10.14
CA PHE A 87 -2.47 -9.16 -10.38
C PHE A 87 -3.11 -8.66 -9.08
N GLY A 88 -3.59 -9.56 -8.22
CA GLY A 88 -4.21 -9.19 -6.95
C GLY A 88 -3.24 -8.50 -5.98
N MET A 89 -2.05 -9.06 -5.79
CA MET A 89 -1.04 -8.50 -4.89
C MET A 89 -0.49 -7.16 -5.40
N VAL A 90 -0.29 -7.00 -6.72
CA VAL A 90 0.16 -5.72 -7.27
C VAL A 90 -0.91 -4.64 -7.08
N VAL A 91 -2.18 -4.95 -7.32
CA VAL A 91 -3.28 -4.01 -7.04
C VAL A 91 -3.30 -3.60 -5.57
N MET A 92 -3.21 -4.56 -4.64
CA MET A 92 -3.13 -4.28 -3.20
C MET A 92 -1.98 -3.34 -2.87
N VAL A 93 -0.76 -3.67 -3.32
CA VAL A 93 0.46 -2.89 -3.04
C VAL A 93 0.33 -1.47 -3.60
N MET A 94 -0.19 -1.32 -4.81
CA MET A 94 -0.32 -0.01 -5.44
C MET A 94 -1.42 0.85 -4.80
N ILE A 95 -2.50 0.24 -4.29
CA ILE A 95 -3.50 0.95 -3.48
C ILE A 95 -2.84 1.49 -2.21
N TYR A 96 -2.03 0.70 -1.51
CA TYR A 96 -1.32 1.20 -0.32
C TYR A 96 -0.25 2.25 -0.65
N ALA A 97 0.39 2.18 -1.82
CA ALA A 97 1.44 3.12 -2.19
C ALA A 97 0.91 4.50 -2.62
N VAL A 98 -0.19 4.56 -3.39
CA VAL A 98 -0.69 5.80 -4.00
C VAL A 98 -2.20 6.03 -3.86
N GLY A 99 -2.94 5.17 -3.16
CA GLY A 99 -4.38 5.32 -2.96
C GLY A 99 -4.77 6.64 -2.30
N HIS A 100 -3.97 7.11 -1.34
CA HIS A 100 -4.15 8.43 -0.71
C HIS A 100 -3.85 9.62 -1.65
N ILE A 101 -3.24 9.39 -2.82
CA ILE A 101 -2.93 10.42 -3.81
C ILE A 101 -4.05 10.52 -4.84
N SER A 102 -4.37 9.42 -5.54
CA SER A 102 -5.32 9.44 -6.68
C SER A 102 -6.64 8.73 -6.44
N GLY A 103 -6.77 7.97 -5.35
CA GLY A 103 -7.83 6.96 -5.18
C GLY A 103 -7.47 5.59 -5.79
N ALA A 104 -6.32 5.46 -6.45
CA ALA A 104 -5.81 4.22 -7.04
C ALA A 104 -6.84 3.48 -7.92
N HIS A 105 -7.47 4.20 -8.85
CA HIS A 105 -8.50 3.59 -9.71
C HIS A 105 -7.89 2.57 -10.68
N PHE A 106 -6.79 2.96 -11.34
CA PHE A 106 -6.02 2.21 -12.34
C PHE A 106 -6.86 1.53 -13.44
N ASN A 107 -8.10 1.97 -13.61
CA ASN A 107 -9.14 1.30 -14.35
C ASN A 107 -10.20 2.34 -14.77
N PRO A 108 -10.46 2.50 -16.08
CA PRO A 108 -11.49 3.40 -16.56
C PRO A 108 -12.89 3.06 -16.05
N ALA A 109 -13.23 1.78 -15.89
CA ALA A 109 -14.54 1.37 -15.41
C ALA A 109 -14.78 1.77 -13.95
N ILE A 110 -13.75 1.69 -13.11
CA ILE A 110 -13.77 2.21 -11.74
C ILE A 110 -13.84 3.74 -11.76
N THR A 111 -13.03 4.40 -12.59
CA THR A 111 -13.01 5.87 -12.72
C THR A 111 -14.37 6.43 -13.12
N ILE A 112 -15.04 5.79 -14.09
CA ILE A 112 -16.39 6.14 -14.53
C ILE A 112 -17.40 5.92 -13.41
N ALA A 113 -17.33 4.78 -12.69
CA ALA A 113 -18.23 4.51 -11.57
C ALA A 113 -18.11 5.56 -10.44
N PHE A 114 -16.88 5.98 -10.10
CA PHE A 114 -16.66 7.06 -9.14
C PHE A 114 -17.23 8.41 -9.63
N ALA A 115 -17.14 8.69 -10.93
CA ALA A 115 -17.68 9.92 -11.50
C ALA A 115 -19.22 9.93 -11.58
N THR A 116 -19.84 8.81 -11.96
CA THR A 116 -21.31 8.66 -11.95
C THR A 116 -21.90 8.90 -10.58
N CYS A 117 -21.13 8.63 -9.53
CA CYS A 117 -21.55 8.76 -8.14
C CYS A 117 -21.05 10.04 -7.47
N LYS A 118 -20.63 11.04 -8.26
CA LYS A 118 -20.16 12.37 -7.80
C LYS A 118 -18.98 12.33 -6.82
N ARG A 119 -18.22 11.22 -6.78
CA ARG A 119 -16.98 11.08 -6.00
C ARG A 119 -15.74 11.57 -6.77
N LEU A 120 -15.83 11.64 -8.10
CA LEU A 120 -14.83 12.26 -8.98
C LEU A 120 -15.51 13.28 -9.91
N PRO A 121 -14.99 14.51 -10.08
CA PRO A 121 -15.53 15.45 -11.04
C PRO A 121 -15.39 14.90 -12.47
N TRP A 122 -16.47 14.93 -13.25
CA TRP A 122 -16.47 14.47 -14.65
C TRP A 122 -15.39 15.14 -15.52
N LYS A 123 -15.00 16.39 -15.20
CA LYS A 123 -13.90 17.09 -15.87
C LYS A 123 -12.54 16.39 -15.73
N GLN A 124 -12.31 15.64 -14.65
CA GLN A 124 -11.05 14.93 -14.40
C GLN A 124 -11.01 13.53 -15.05
N VAL A 125 -12.16 12.96 -15.39
CA VAL A 125 -12.28 11.59 -15.94
C VAL A 125 -11.45 11.36 -17.20
N PRO A 126 -11.47 12.24 -18.23
CA PRO A 126 -10.68 12.03 -19.44
C PRO A 126 -9.17 11.97 -19.15
N ALA A 127 -8.70 12.77 -18.19
CA ALA A 127 -7.30 12.83 -17.83
C ALA A 127 -6.84 11.56 -17.08
N TYR A 128 -7.67 11.05 -16.16
CA TYR A 128 -7.45 9.76 -15.50
C TYR A 128 -7.37 8.61 -16.51
N ILE A 129 -8.36 8.50 -17.40
CA ILE A 129 -8.42 7.42 -18.40
C ILE A 129 -7.22 7.49 -19.34
N SER A 130 -6.81 8.70 -19.73
CA SER A 130 -5.64 8.91 -20.59
C SER A 130 -4.34 8.52 -19.90
N ALA A 131 -4.15 8.85 -18.62
CA ALA A 131 -3.00 8.40 -17.84
C ALA A 131 -2.96 6.88 -17.70
N GLN A 132 -4.09 6.26 -17.40
CA GLN A 132 -4.21 4.80 -17.26
C GLN A 132 -3.90 4.09 -18.58
N LEU A 133 -4.45 4.58 -19.69
CA LEU A 133 -4.19 4.04 -21.02
C LEU A 133 -2.71 4.18 -21.40
N PHE A 134 -2.13 5.37 -21.19
CA PHE A 134 -0.72 5.62 -21.45
C PHE A 134 0.19 4.70 -20.63
N GLY A 135 -0.08 4.57 -19.33
CA GLY A 135 0.65 3.65 -18.45
C GLY A 135 0.58 2.20 -18.92
N SER A 136 -0.61 1.73 -19.31
CA SER A 136 -0.82 0.37 -19.81
C SER A 136 -0.12 0.11 -21.14
N THR A 137 -0.23 1.03 -22.11
CA THR A 137 0.45 0.92 -23.40
C THR A 137 1.96 0.98 -23.25
N LEU A 138 2.48 1.88 -22.40
CA LEU A 138 3.91 1.99 -22.13
C LEU A 138 4.47 0.72 -21.46
N ALA A 139 3.76 0.16 -20.48
CA ALA A 139 4.13 -1.11 -19.86
C ALA A 139 4.17 -2.26 -20.88
N SER A 140 3.14 -2.33 -21.73
CA SER A 140 3.02 -3.34 -22.78
C SER A 140 4.14 -3.23 -23.83
N ALA A 141 4.47 -2.00 -24.24
CA ALA A 141 5.56 -1.73 -25.18
C ALA A 141 6.93 -2.06 -24.56
N THR A 142 7.14 -1.65 -23.31
CA THR A 142 8.35 -1.98 -22.54
C THR A 142 8.53 -3.48 -22.49
N LEU A 143 7.49 -4.22 -22.12
CA LEU A 143 7.53 -5.68 -21.98
C LEU A 143 7.82 -6.37 -23.33
N ARG A 144 7.14 -5.94 -24.39
CA ARG A 144 7.34 -6.48 -25.75
C ARG A 144 8.78 -6.30 -26.22
N LEU A 145 9.35 -5.11 -26.05
CA LEU A 145 10.72 -4.79 -26.47
C LEU A 145 11.75 -5.51 -25.58
N LEU A 146 11.54 -5.50 -24.26
CA LEU A 146 12.47 -6.06 -23.29
C LEU A 146 12.60 -7.58 -23.41
N LEU A 147 11.50 -8.28 -23.68
CA LEU A 147 11.46 -9.74 -23.71
C LEU A 147 11.42 -10.31 -25.13
N ASP A 148 11.61 -9.47 -26.16
CA ASP A 148 11.54 -9.83 -27.59
C ASP A 148 10.30 -10.69 -27.91
N ILE A 149 9.13 -10.18 -27.51
CA ILE A 149 7.87 -10.92 -27.64
C ILE A 149 7.33 -10.77 -29.06
N LYS A 150 7.33 -11.89 -29.78
CA LYS A 150 6.75 -11.98 -31.12
C LYS A 150 5.22 -11.88 -31.09
N GLN A 151 4.61 -11.51 -32.22
CA GLN A 151 3.18 -11.24 -32.33
C GLN A 151 2.31 -12.45 -31.94
N GLU A 152 2.77 -13.66 -32.21
CA GLU A 152 2.09 -14.92 -31.87
C GLU A 152 1.99 -15.18 -30.36
N HIS A 153 2.87 -14.58 -29.55
CA HIS A 153 2.89 -14.73 -28.09
C HIS A 153 2.16 -13.56 -27.40
N TYR A 154 0.95 -13.27 -27.85
CA TYR A 154 0.11 -12.20 -27.32
C TYR A 154 -0.27 -12.45 -25.85
N PHE A 155 0.04 -11.50 -24.97
CA PHE A 155 -0.25 -11.57 -23.53
C PHE A 155 -1.45 -10.74 -23.08
N GLY A 156 -2.14 -10.06 -24.01
CA GLY A 156 -3.40 -9.39 -23.70
C GLY A 156 -4.55 -10.38 -23.51
N THR A 157 -5.70 -9.90 -23.07
CA THR A 157 -6.90 -10.75 -22.93
C THR A 157 -7.48 -11.12 -24.29
N VAL A 158 -7.87 -12.38 -24.42
CA VAL A 158 -8.63 -12.90 -25.56
C VAL A 158 -9.75 -13.78 -25.02
N PRO A 159 -11.00 -13.63 -25.51
CA PRO A 159 -12.09 -14.53 -25.17
C PRO A 159 -11.77 -15.97 -25.60
N THR A 160 -11.86 -16.94 -24.69
CA THR A 160 -11.72 -18.37 -25.05
C THR A 160 -13.07 -19.05 -25.25
N VAL A 161 -14.13 -18.45 -24.68
CA VAL A 161 -15.53 -18.83 -24.87
C VAL A 161 -16.25 -17.80 -25.75
N SER A 162 -17.53 -18.02 -26.06
CA SER A 162 -18.29 -17.08 -26.90
C SER A 162 -18.24 -15.64 -26.37
N ASN A 163 -18.31 -14.65 -27.26
CA ASN A 163 -18.26 -13.23 -26.87
C ASN A 163 -19.37 -12.88 -25.87
N LEU A 164 -20.56 -13.48 -26.00
CA LEU A 164 -21.67 -13.24 -25.07
C LEU A 164 -21.38 -13.82 -23.67
N GLN A 165 -20.84 -15.05 -23.60
CA GLN A 165 -20.43 -15.64 -22.32
C GLN A 165 -19.30 -14.86 -21.67
N SER A 166 -18.30 -14.44 -22.45
CA SER A 166 -17.19 -13.62 -21.96
C SER A 166 -17.68 -12.25 -21.48
N LEU A 167 -18.63 -11.63 -22.17
CA LEU A 167 -19.26 -10.38 -21.75
C LEU A 167 -20.00 -10.55 -20.43
N ALA A 168 -20.82 -11.59 -20.30
CA ALA A 168 -21.53 -11.87 -19.06
C ALA A 168 -20.57 -12.08 -17.88
N LEU A 169 -19.49 -12.84 -18.10
CA LEU A 169 -18.44 -13.04 -17.10
C LEU A 169 -17.79 -11.71 -16.71
N GLU A 170 -17.34 -10.90 -17.67
CA GLU A 170 -16.70 -9.59 -17.41
C GLU A 170 -17.64 -8.63 -16.65
N ILE A 171 -18.94 -8.63 -16.94
CA ILE A 171 -19.94 -7.87 -16.17
C ILE A 171 -19.98 -8.35 -14.71
N ILE A 172 -20.12 -9.66 -14.50
CA ILE A 172 -20.25 -10.25 -13.15
C ILE A 172 -19.01 -9.99 -12.30
N ILE A 173 -17.82 -10.28 -12.83
CA ILE A 173 -16.59 -10.11 -12.04
C ILE A 173 -16.26 -8.63 -11.80
N SER A 174 -16.58 -7.73 -12.74
CA SER A 174 -16.41 -6.28 -12.54
C SER A 174 -17.42 -5.72 -11.55
N PHE A 175 -18.64 -6.27 -11.54
CA PHE A 175 -19.63 -5.99 -10.52
C PHE A 175 -19.10 -6.37 -9.13
N ILE A 176 -18.60 -7.60 -8.96
CA ILE A 176 -18.04 -8.07 -7.69
C ILE A 176 -16.88 -7.16 -7.24
N LEU A 177 -15.95 -6.84 -8.15
CA LEU A 177 -14.82 -5.96 -7.85
C LEU A 177 -15.29 -4.60 -7.34
N MET A 178 -16.21 -3.95 -8.07
CA MET A 178 -16.68 -2.62 -7.70
C MET A 178 -17.57 -2.63 -6.46
N PHE A 179 -18.34 -3.70 -6.23
CA PHE A 179 -19.11 -3.87 -5.01
C PHE A 179 -18.20 -3.90 -3.78
N VAL A 180 -17.10 -4.68 -3.83
CA VAL A 180 -16.10 -4.72 -2.76
C VAL A 180 -15.44 -3.35 -2.58
N ILE A 181 -14.98 -2.70 -3.67
CA ILE A 181 -14.40 -1.35 -3.59
C ILE A 181 -15.36 -0.38 -2.89
N SER A 182 -16.64 -0.42 -3.25
CA SER A 182 -17.66 0.45 -2.64
C SER A 182 -17.80 0.19 -1.15
N GLY A 183 -17.86 -1.08 -0.75
CA GLY A 183 -17.99 -1.49 0.64
C GLY A 183 -16.79 -1.16 1.51
N VAL A 184 -15.56 -1.20 0.96
CA VAL A 184 -14.32 -1.01 1.78
C VAL A 184 -13.70 0.37 1.67
N ALA A 185 -13.88 1.05 0.54
CA ALA A 185 -13.22 2.34 0.26
C ALA A 185 -14.19 3.53 0.29
N THR A 186 -15.51 3.30 0.24
CA THR A 186 -16.49 4.40 0.19
C THR A 186 -17.51 4.42 1.32
N ASP A 187 -17.66 3.32 2.06
CA ASP A 187 -18.45 3.27 3.29
C ASP A 187 -17.61 3.75 4.47
N ASN A 188 -18.07 4.80 5.15
CA ASN A 188 -17.37 5.38 6.31
C ASN A 188 -17.36 4.45 7.53
N ARG A 189 -18.13 3.36 7.51
CA ARG A 189 -18.16 2.34 8.58
C ARG A 189 -17.10 1.25 8.41
N ALA A 190 -16.48 1.17 7.23
CA ALA A 190 -15.49 0.14 6.93
C ALA A 190 -14.11 0.49 7.48
N ILE A 191 -13.32 -0.55 7.81
CA ILE A 191 -11.90 -0.40 8.15
C ILE A 191 -11.13 -0.09 6.87
N GLY A 192 -10.98 1.21 6.57
CA GLY A 192 -10.34 1.68 5.33
C GLY A 192 -8.91 1.16 5.13
N GLU A 193 -8.23 0.76 6.21
CA GLU A 193 -6.88 0.17 6.15
C GLU A 193 -6.85 -1.17 5.41
N LEU A 194 -7.94 -1.94 5.43
CA LEU A 194 -8.05 -3.22 4.75
C LEU A 194 -8.45 -3.09 3.27
N ALA A 195 -8.73 -1.88 2.79
CA ALA A 195 -9.26 -1.66 1.44
C ALA A 195 -8.32 -2.23 0.36
N GLY A 196 -7.00 -1.98 0.47
CA GLY A 196 -6.03 -2.51 -0.49
C GLY A 196 -6.03 -4.05 -0.52
N PHE A 197 -6.06 -4.69 0.65
CA PHE A 197 -6.11 -6.15 0.75
C PHE A 197 -7.38 -6.72 0.14
N ALA A 198 -8.54 -6.15 0.48
CA ALA A 198 -9.84 -6.58 -0.02
C ALA A 198 -9.91 -6.51 -1.54
N VAL A 199 -9.55 -5.36 -2.11
CA VAL A 199 -9.59 -5.14 -3.57
C VAL A 199 -8.61 -6.07 -4.28
N GLY A 200 -7.39 -6.23 -3.75
CA GLY A 200 -6.41 -7.16 -4.31
C GLY A 200 -6.86 -8.63 -4.26
N ALA A 201 -7.42 -9.06 -3.13
CA ALA A 201 -7.99 -10.40 -2.98
C ALA A 201 -9.15 -10.64 -3.96
N THR A 202 -10.03 -9.65 -4.15
CA THR A 202 -11.13 -9.76 -5.13
C THR A 202 -10.61 -9.90 -6.56
N VAL A 203 -9.60 -9.12 -6.97
CA VAL A 203 -8.97 -9.27 -8.28
C VAL A 203 -8.39 -10.68 -8.46
N LEU A 204 -7.66 -11.19 -7.48
CA LEU A 204 -7.11 -12.55 -7.50
C LEU A 204 -8.22 -13.59 -7.69
N LEU A 205 -9.27 -13.53 -6.87
CA LEU A 205 -10.37 -14.50 -6.89
C LEU A 205 -11.13 -14.45 -8.22
N ASN A 206 -11.42 -13.26 -8.73
CA ASN A 206 -12.07 -13.10 -10.03
C ASN A 206 -11.25 -13.68 -11.18
N ILE A 207 -9.91 -13.54 -11.14
CA ILE A 207 -9.03 -14.16 -12.15
C ILE A 207 -9.03 -15.68 -12.02
N LEU A 208 -9.04 -16.24 -10.80
CA LEU A 208 -9.18 -17.68 -10.61
C LEU A 208 -10.52 -18.21 -11.15
N SER A 209 -11.61 -17.45 -10.97
CA SER A 209 -12.95 -17.87 -11.36
C SER A 209 -13.19 -17.76 -12.87
N ALA A 210 -12.79 -16.66 -13.50
CA ALA A 210 -13.15 -16.35 -14.89
C ALA A 210 -11.96 -16.28 -15.86
N GLY A 211 -10.72 -16.37 -15.35
CA GLY A 211 -9.51 -16.12 -16.15
C GLY A 211 -9.30 -17.11 -17.29
N SER A 212 -9.71 -18.37 -17.14
CA SER A 212 -9.62 -19.38 -18.21
C SER A 212 -10.66 -19.19 -19.31
N ALA A 213 -11.77 -18.49 -19.04
CA ALA A 213 -12.90 -18.31 -19.95
C ALA A 213 -12.90 -16.93 -20.63
N SER A 214 -12.90 -15.85 -19.84
CA SER A 214 -12.90 -14.49 -20.37
C SER A 214 -11.51 -13.84 -20.37
N GLY A 215 -10.51 -14.41 -19.69
CA GLY A 215 -9.25 -13.72 -19.39
C GLY A 215 -9.33 -12.79 -18.16
N ALA A 216 -10.52 -12.67 -17.55
CA ALA A 216 -10.82 -11.90 -16.34
C ALA A 216 -10.16 -10.51 -16.34
N SER A 217 -10.50 -9.68 -17.32
CA SER A 217 -9.84 -8.38 -17.49
C SER A 217 -10.24 -7.41 -16.38
N MET A 218 -11.56 -7.27 -16.15
CA MET A 218 -12.19 -6.29 -15.26
C MET A 218 -11.82 -4.83 -15.53
N ASN A 219 -10.99 -4.57 -16.55
CA ASN A 219 -10.30 -3.30 -16.72
C ASN A 219 -10.07 -3.02 -18.22
N PRO A 220 -10.77 -2.03 -18.80
CA PRO A 220 -10.62 -1.68 -20.21
C PRO A 220 -9.16 -1.44 -20.65
N VAL A 221 -8.35 -0.73 -19.85
CA VAL A 221 -6.94 -0.46 -20.25
C VAL A 221 -6.04 -1.68 -20.10
N ARG A 222 -6.40 -2.66 -19.26
CA ARG A 222 -5.65 -3.93 -19.15
C ARG A 222 -5.77 -4.77 -20.41
N SER A 223 -6.88 -4.63 -21.14
CA SER A 223 -7.06 -5.25 -22.45
C SER A 223 -6.54 -4.37 -23.58
N LEU A 224 -6.83 -3.07 -23.53
CA LEU A 224 -6.55 -2.14 -24.63
C LEU A 224 -5.06 -1.82 -24.80
N GLY A 225 -4.29 -1.69 -23.71
CA GLY A 225 -2.86 -1.37 -23.79
C GLY A 225 -2.06 -2.40 -24.60
N PRO A 226 -2.13 -3.70 -24.27
CA PRO A 226 -1.52 -4.76 -25.07
C PRO A 226 -2.09 -4.82 -26.50
N ALA A 227 -3.41 -4.63 -26.67
CA ALA A 227 -4.05 -4.65 -27.99
C ALA A 227 -3.47 -3.59 -28.94
N ILE A 228 -3.23 -2.37 -28.45
CA ILE A 228 -2.59 -1.29 -29.21
C ILE A 228 -1.18 -1.68 -29.63
N VAL A 229 -0.38 -2.20 -28.68
CA VAL A 229 1.02 -2.55 -28.93
C VAL A 229 1.15 -3.70 -29.93
N PHE A 230 0.25 -4.68 -29.90
CA PHE A 230 0.28 -5.85 -30.78
C PHE A 230 -0.56 -5.67 -32.05
N ASN A 231 -1.31 -4.58 -32.18
CA ASN A 231 -2.30 -4.35 -33.25
C ASN A 231 -3.33 -5.50 -33.34
N ARG A 232 -3.83 -5.96 -32.20
CA ARG A 232 -4.77 -7.08 -32.08
C ARG A 232 -6.00 -6.70 -31.28
N TYR A 233 -7.12 -6.49 -31.98
CA TYR A 233 -8.38 -5.98 -31.40
C TYR A 233 -9.50 -7.02 -31.35
N GLU A 234 -9.18 -8.29 -31.56
CA GLU A 234 -10.15 -9.38 -31.54
C GLU A 234 -10.85 -9.47 -30.17
N GLY A 235 -12.18 -9.40 -30.18
CA GLY A 235 -12.98 -9.45 -28.95
C GLY A 235 -12.81 -8.25 -28.00
N ILE A 236 -12.07 -7.19 -28.38
CA ILE A 236 -11.70 -6.11 -27.46
C ILE A 236 -12.91 -5.38 -26.86
N TRP A 237 -14.00 -5.26 -27.64
CA TRP A 237 -15.21 -4.57 -27.22
C TRP A 237 -15.85 -5.20 -25.97
N VAL A 238 -15.68 -6.50 -25.76
CA VAL A 238 -16.15 -7.22 -24.57
C VAL A 238 -15.56 -6.60 -23.30
N TYR A 239 -14.26 -6.28 -23.34
CA TYR A 239 -13.52 -5.70 -22.21
C TYR A 239 -13.67 -4.19 -22.08
N MET A 240 -14.20 -3.51 -23.10
CA MET A 240 -14.56 -2.09 -23.01
C MET A 240 -15.96 -1.92 -22.40
N VAL A 241 -16.91 -2.75 -22.81
CA VAL A 241 -18.33 -2.66 -22.40
C VAL A 241 -18.58 -3.40 -21.09
N GLY A 242 -18.13 -4.65 -20.97
CA GLY A 242 -18.43 -5.52 -19.84
C GLY A 242 -18.07 -4.91 -18.49
N PRO A 243 -16.83 -4.42 -18.29
CA PRO A 243 -16.45 -3.79 -17.04
C PRO A 243 -17.30 -2.58 -16.66
N ILE A 244 -17.58 -1.66 -17.58
CA ILE A 244 -18.40 -0.47 -17.30
C ILE A 244 -19.83 -0.86 -16.92
N CYS A 245 -20.41 -1.83 -17.63
CA CYS A 245 -21.72 -2.38 -17.33
C CYS A 245 -21.78 -3.11 -15.97
N GLY A 246 -20.66 -3.65 -15.49
CA GLY A 246 -20.57 -4.25 -14.16
C GLY A 246 -20.37 -3.23 -13.04
N THR A 247 -19.48 -2.26 -13.22
CA THR A 247 -19.07 -1.35 -12.14
C THR A 247 -20.13 -0.33 -11.75
N VAL A 248 -20.83 0.28 -12.71
CA VAL A 248 -21.83 1.33 -12.40
C VAL A 248 -23.01 0.77 -11.58
N PRO A 249 -23.65 -0.35 -11.97
CA PRO A 249 -24.72 -0.95 -11.16
C PRO A 249 -24.23 -1.42 -9.79
N ALA A 250 -23.03 -2.01 -9.71
CA ALA A 250 -22.47 -2.49 -8.44
C ALA A 250 -22.34 -1.40 -7.38
N TYR A 251 -21.89 -0.20 -7.78
CA TYR A 251 -21.79 0.91 -6.85
C TYR A 251 -23.18 1.32 -6.33
N ILE A 252 -24.16 1.46 -7.24
CA ILE A 252 -25.54 1.83 -6.87
C ILE A 252 -26.12 0.77 -5.93
N SER A 253 -25.93 -0.52 -6.25
CA SER A 253 -26.35 -1.63 -5.41
C SER A 253 -25.68 -1.61 -4.05
N ALA A 254 -24.38 -1.32 -3.95
CA ALA A 254 -23.67 -1.24 -2.68
C ALA A 254 -24.20 -0.12 -1.77
N GLN A 255 -24.62 1.02 -2.33
CA GLN A 255 -25.24 2.10 -1.55
C GLN A 255 -26.60 1.70 -0.98
N VAL A 256 -27.41 0.94 -1.74
CA VAL A 256 -28.75 0.47 -1.33
C VAL A 256 -28.69 -0.76 -0.41
N LEU A 257 -27.75 -1.67 -0.67
CA LEU A 257 -27.55 -2.89 0.11
C LEU A 257 -26.74 -2.64 1.38
N GLY A 258 -25.78 -1.71 1.40
CA GLY A 258 -25.01 -1.38 2.60
C GLY A 258 -25.85 -0.80 3.74
N SER A 259 -26.98 -0.15 3.42
CA SER A 259 -27.97 0.26 4.43
C SER A 259 -28.86 -0.89 4.89
N THR A 260 -29.10 -1.88 4.03
CA THR A 260 -30.08 -2.98 4.23
C THR A 260 -29.46 -4.25 4.82
N LEU A 261 -28.23 -4.58 4.44
CA LEU A 261 -27.43 -5.69 4.98
C LEU A 261 -26.91 -5.37 6.38
N ALA A 262 -26.46 -4.13 6.63
CA ALA A 262 -26.10 -3.72 8.00
C ALA A 262 -27.28 -3.88 8.96
N SER A 263 -28.49 -3.47 8.54
CA SER A 263 -29.71 -3.61 9.35
C SER A 263 -30.26 -5.04 9.39
N GLY A 264 -30.12 -5.82 8.32
CA GLY A 264 -30.56 -7.22 8.23
C GLY A 264 -29.66 -8.21 8.98
N THR A 265 -28.34 -8.01 8.93
CA THR A 265 -27.37 -8.83 9.67
C THR A 265 -27.42 -8.54 11.17
N LEU A 266 -27.70 -7.29 11.59
CA LEU A 266 -28.04 -6.98 12.99
C LEU A 266 -29.28 -7.76 13.45
N ARG A 267 -30.37 -7.77 12.67
CA ARG A 267 -31.57 -8.58 12.98
C ARG A 267 -31.30 -10.07 13.04
N LEU A 268 -30.54 -10.62 12.08
CA LEU A 268 -30.18 -12.03 12.06
C LEU A 268 -29.23 -12.43 13.19
N LEU A 269 -28.31 -11.56 13.62
CA LEU A 269 -27.45 -11.82 14.78
C LEU A 269 -28.21 -11.74 16.10
N PHE A 270 -29.23 -10.89 16.21
CA PHE A 270 -30.16 -10.89 17.34
C PHE A 270 -31.07 -12.14 17.34
N ASP A 271 -31.52 -12.62 16.19
CA ASP A 271 -32.28 -13.87 16.06
C ASP A 271 -31.39 -15.12 16.27
N LEU A 272 -30.12 -15.09 15.87
CA LEU A 272 -29.17 -16.20 16.07
C LEU A 272 -28.67 -16.34 17.51
N LYS A 273 -29.03 -15.42 18.41
CA LYS A 273 -28.91 -15.67 19.85
C LYS A 273 -29.86 -16.79 20.32
N HIS A 274 -30.72 -17.31 19.44
CA HIS A 274 -31.70 -18.33 19.78
C HIS A 274 -31.49 -19.76 19.27
N GLU A 275 -30.63 -20.10 18.28
CA GLU A 275 -30.42 -21.53 17.94
C GLU A 275 -29.02 -21.91 17.41
N HIS A 276 -28.57 -23.08 17.87
CA HIS A 276 -27.32 -23.79 17.57
C HIS A 276 -27.23 -24.28 16.11
N TYR A 277 -26.34 -23.72 15.26
CA TYR A 277 -25.90 -24.40 14.04
C TYR A 277 -24.49 -23.96 13.59
N PHE A 278 -23.47 -24.77 13.89
CA PHE A 278 -22.26 -24.88 13.06
C PHE A 278 -21.90 -26.36 12.93
N GLY A 279 -22.35 -26.96 11.82
CA GLY A 279 -21.95 -28.32 11.42
C GLY A 279 -20.67 -28.28 10.59
N THR A 280 -19.69 -29.08 10.98
CA THR A 280 -18.43 -29.34 10.28
C THR A 280 -18.67 -30.00 8.91
N ILE A 281 -18.16 -29.38 7.83
CA ILE A 281 -18.10 -29.98 6.49
C ILE A 281 -16.72 -30.64 6.29
N SER A 282 -16.74 -31.86 5.77
CA SER A 282 -15.58 -32.74 5.57
C SER A 282 -14.67 -32.27 4.43
N THR A 283 -13.36 -32.25 4.70
CA THR A 283 -12.27 -31.81 3.82
C THR A 283 -12.03 -32.78 2.66
N GLY A 284 -12.30 -32.35 1.44
CA GLY A 284 -11.82 -32.98 0.20
C GLY A 284 -10.74 -32.14 -0.48
N SER A 285 -9.65 -32.78 -0.91
CA SER A 285 -8.45 -32.19 -1.52
C SER A 285 -8.68 -31.64 -2.93
N ASN A 286 -9.45 -30.56 -3.06
CA ASN A 286 -9.53 -29.77 -4.28
C ASN A 286 -9.19 -28.32 -3.96
N VAL A 287 -8.19 -27.77 -4.66
CA VAL A 287 -7.79 -26.35 -4.58
C VAL A 287 -9.01 -25.44 -4.79
N GLN A 288 -10.00 -25.88 -5.58
CA GLN A 288 -11.27 -25.19 -5.78
C GLN A 288 -12.13 -25.09 -4.51
N SER A 289 -12.15 -26.12 -3.65
CA SER A 289 -12.87 -26.10 -2.38
C SER A 289 -12.19 -25.18 -1.37
N PHE A 290 -10.85 -25.17 -1.33
CA PHE A 290 -10.10 -24.21 -0.50
C PHE A 290 -10.31 -22.77 -0.94
N VAL A 291 -10.33 -22.52 -2.26
CA VAL A 291 -10.63 -21.18 -2.81
C VAL A 291 -12.06 -20.77 -2.48
N LEU A 292 -13.03 -21.69 -2.57
CA LEU A 292 -14.42 -21.40 -2.21
C LEU A 292 -14.60 -21.19 -0.69
N GLU A 293 -13.95 -21.99 0.16
CA GLU A 293 -13.91 -21.80 1.61
C GLU A 293 -13.23 -20.48 1.99
N PHE A 294 -12.15 -20.11 1.30
CA PHE A 294 -11.51 -18.81 1.47
C PHE A 294 -12.42 -17.67 1.02
N ILE A 295 -13.09 -17.77 -0.13
CA ILE A 295 -14.07 -16.78 -0.60
C ILE A 295 -15.20 -16.62 0.42
N ILE A 296 -15.77 -17.72 0.90
CA ILE A 296 -16.89 -17.73 1.85
C ILE A 296 -16.42 -17.18 3.20
N SER A 297 -15.27 -17.62 3.71
CA SER A 297 -14.72 -17.15 4.99
C SER A 297 -14.32 -15.68 4.92
N PHE A 298 -13.78 -15.22 3.79
CA PHE A 298 -13.42 -13.83 3.54
C PHE A 298 -14.67 -12.95 3.44
N TYR A 299 -15.68 -13.39 2.69
CA TYR A 299 -16.99 -12.74 2.63
C TYR A 299 -17.65 -12.67 4.02
N LEU A 300 -17.59 -13.75 4.81
CA LEU A 300 -18.10 -13.80 6.18
C LEU A 300 -17.36 -12.84 7.11
N MET A 301 -16.03 -12.77 6.99
CA MET A 301 -15.21 -11.85 7.79
C MET A 301 -15.52 -10.38 7.51
N PHE A 302 -15.85 -10.03 6.25
CA PHE A 302 -16.27 -8.68 5.87
C PHE A 302 -17.68 -8.34 6.37
N VAL A 303 -18.61 -9.29 6.30
CA VAL A 303 -19.94 -9.15 6.89
C VAL A 303 -19.83 -8.93 8.40
N ILE A 304 -18.97 -9.69 9.08
CA ILE A 304 -18.73 -9.55 10.52
C ILE A 304 -18.02 -8.22 10.86
N SER A 305 -17.04 -7.79 10.06
CA SER A 305 -16.32 -6.53 10.29
C SER A 305 -17.19 -5.30 10.04
N GLY A 306 -18.16 -5.36 9.12
CA GLY A 306 -19.16 -4.31 8.93
C GLY A 306 -20.19 -4.22 10.05
N VAL A 307 -20.35 -5.29 10.83
CA VAL A 307 -21.21 -5.34 12.03
C VAL A 307 -20.46 -4.86 13.29
N ALA A 308 -19.15 -5.12 13.38
CA ALA A 308 -18.36 -4.81 14.57
C ALA A 308 -18.12 -3.30 14.81
N THR A 309 -18.34 -2.45 13.81
CA THR A 309 -17.99 -1.01 13.87
C THR A 309 -19.18 -0.07 14.11
N ASP A 310 -20.38 -0.60 14.33
CA ASP A 310 -21.55 0.23 14.66
C ASP A 310 -21.52 0.66 16.14
N ASN A 311 -20.72 1.68 16.45
CA ASN A 311 -20.64 2.29 17.78
C ASN A 311 -22.00 2.85 18.27
N ARG A 312 -22.97 3.09 17.38
CA ARG A 312 -24.34 3.44 17.79
C ARG A 312 -25.11 2.21 18.30
N ALA A 313 -25.00 1.08 17.63
CA ALA A 313 -25.59 -0.16 18.10
C ALA A 313 -24.97 -0.62 19.44
N ILE A 314 -23.66 -0.42 19.63
CA ILE A 314 -22.99 -0.71 20.92
C ILE A 314 -23.41 0.29 22.01
N GLY A 315 -23.62 1.57 21.67
CA GLY A 315 -24.11 2.59 22.59
C GLY A 315 -25.58 2.35 23.02
N GLU A 316 -26.45 2.02 22.06
CA GLU A 316 -27.84 1.64 22.31
C GLU A 316 -27.92 0.29 23.07
N LEU A 317 -27.02 -0.65 22.78
CA LEU A 317 -26.86 -1.90 23.53
C LEU A 317 -26.37 -1.64 24.96
N ALA A 318 -25.46 -0.69 25.18
CA ALA A 318 -25.02 -0.30 26.51
C ALA A 318 -26.14 0.37 27.30
N GLU A 319 -26.96 1.23 26.65
CA GLU A 319 -28.15 1.82 27.28
C GLU A 319 -29.24 0.79 27.57
N GLN A 320 -29.50 -0.15 26.65
CA GLN A 320 -30.47 -1.24 26.87
C GLN A 320 -30.02 -2.20 27.97
N VAL A 321 -28.76 -2.63 27.95
CA VAL A 321 -28.16 -3.49 28.98
C VAL A 321 -28.11 -2.76 30.32
N MET A 322 -27.81 -1.46 30.36
CA MET A 322 -27.89 -0.66 31.59
C MET A 322 -29.34 -0.47 32.07
N SER A 323 -30.32 -0.41 31.17
CA SER A 323 -31.74 -0.36 31.54
C SER A 323 -32.27 -1.70 32.05
N GLU A 324 -31.78 -2.83 31.53
CA GLU A 324 -32.10 -4.17 32.02
C GLU A 324 -31.40 -4.46 33.35
N ILE A 325 -30.13 -4.06 33.51
CA ILE A 325 -29.38 -4.19 34.77
C ILE A 325 -30.01 -3.32 35.88
N ASN A 326 -30.52 -2.13 35.54
CA ASN A 326 -31.25 -1.28 36.50
C ASN A 326 -32.72 -1.67 36.66
N GLY A 327 -33.31 -2.38 35.70
CA GLY A 327 -34.69 -2.89 35.77
C GLY A 327 -34.85 -4.04 36.77
N ASP A 328 -33.76 -4.76 37.07
CA ASP A 328 -33.75 -5.89 38.01
C ASP A 328 -33.08 -5.58 39.36
N ARG A 329 -32.89 -4.30 39.71
CA ARG A 329 -32.48 -3.90 41.06
C ARG A 329 -33.47 -2.93 41.73
N VAL A 330 -34.38 -3.59 42.44
CA VAL A 330 -34.88 -3.24 43.78
C VAL A 330 -36.08 -2.31 43.83
N ASP A 331 -37.23 -2.95 44.03
CA ASP A 331 -38.32 -2.41 44.83
C ASP A 331 -37.83 -2.25 46.29
N THR A 332 -37.29 -1.08 46.61
CA THR A 332 -37.12 -0.62 48.00
C THR A 332 -37.98 0.61 48.20
N LYS A 333 -39.29 0.39 48.23
CA LYS A 333 -40.15 1.11 49.17
C LYS A 333 -40.14 0.38 50.51
N ALA A 334 -39.08 0.59 51.26
CA ALA A 334 -39.07 0.48 52.71
C ALA A 334 -37.86 1.27 53.24
N MET A 335 -38.11 2.15 54.20
CA MET A 335 -37.17 3.02 54.91
C MET A 335 -36.87 4.39 54.27
N GLU A 336 -37.92 5.21 54.15
CA GLU A 336 -37.80 6.56 54.72
C GLU A 336 -38.02 6.45 56.24
N GLU A 337 -37.34 7.31 57.00
CA GLU A 337 -37.27 7.42 58.47
C GLU A 337 -36.17 6.59 59.16
N GLU A 338 -35.00 7.20 59.29
CA GLU A 338 -34.48 7.63 60.60
C GLU A 338 -33.33 8.62 60.38
N GLY A 339 -33.48 9.83 60.90
CA GLY A 339 -32.41 10.82 60.89
C GLY A 339 -31.24 10.42 61.80
N VAL A 340 -30.13 11.15 61.68
CA VAL A 340 -29.32 11.64 62.82
C VAL A 340 -28.05 12.32 62.27
N ASP A 341 -27.82 13.54 62.76
CA ASP A 341 -26.60 14.34 62.69
C ASP A 341 -25.32 13.54 63.01
N GLY A 342 -24.21 13.86 62.36
CA GLY A 342 -22.94 13.21 62.71
C GLY A 342 -21.71 13.67 61.97
N ASN A 343 -21.26 14.88 62.29
CA ASN A 343 -19.87 15.36 62.29
C ASN A 343 -18.80 14.24 62.46
N ILE A 344 -17.59 14.39 61.87
CA ILE A 344 -16.25 14.14 62.47
C ILE A 344 -15.14 13.52 61.55
N ARG A 345 -14.08 14.33 61.39
CA ARG A 345 -12.60 14.09 61.32
C ARG A 345 -11.91 13.48 60.10
N TYR A 346 -11.13 14.35 59.47
CA TYR A 346 -9.75 14.09 59.03
C TYR A 346 -8.80 13.96 60.24
N GLY A 347 -7.90 12.98 60.22
CA GLY A 347 -6.60 13.01 60.93
C GLY A 347 -5.50 12.98 59.87
N GLU A 348 -4.57 13.94 59.80
CA GLU A 348 -3.34 14.09 60.60
C GLU A 348 -2.52 12.79 60.68
N GLY A 349 -1.26 12.71 60.26
CA GLY A 349 -0.29 13.69 59.72
C GLY A 349 1.07 12.98 59.55
N LEU A 350 2.02 13.58 58.81
CA LEU A 350 3.45 13.42 59.10
C LEU A 350 4.29 14.57 58.52
N HIS A 351 5.23 15.02 59.35
CA HIS A 351 6.05 16.22 59.27
C HIS A 351 6.93 16.38 58.02
N ILE A 352 7.05 17.63 57.56
CA ILE A 352 8.10 18.13 56.67
C ILE A 352 9.14 18.85 57.55
N GLU A 353 10.39 18.39 57.52
CA GLU A 353 11.55 19.21 57.89
C GLU A 353 12.07 19.90 56.61
N GLU A 354 12.15 21.23 56.65
CA GLU A 354 12.78 22.05 55.63
C GLU A 354 14.31 21.98 55.76
N GLY A 355 14.97 21.55 54.69
CA GLY A 355 16.43 21.60 54.53
C GLY A 355 16.78 21.73 53.05
N ALA A 356 17.30 22.89 52.67
CA ALA A 356 17.47 23.36 51.30
C ALA A 356 18.53 22.61 50.47
N GLU A 357 18.21 22.31 49.20
CA GLU A 357 19.03 22.60 48.02
C GLU A 357 18.23 22.33 46.73
N SER A 358 18.19 23.29 45.80
CA SER A 358 17.33 23.20 44.60
C SER A 358 17.89 22.22 43.54
N PRO A 359 17.05 21.47 42.79
CA PRO A 359 17.49 20.46 41.81
C PRO A 359 18.22 21.03 40.58
N VAL A 360 18.32 22.37 40.49
CA VAL A 360 18.82 23.09 39.32
C VAL A 360 20.36 23.14 39.30
N SER A 361 21.03 23.07 40.46
CA SER A 361 22.50 23.13 40.55
C SER A 361 23.18 21.83 40.13
N VAL A 362 22.58 20.66 40.45
CA VAL A 362 23.13 19.34 40.11
C VAL A 362 22.99 19.04 38.60
N ALA A 363 21.90 19.50 37.98
CA ALA A 363 21.69 19.35 36.55
C ALA A 363 22.64 20.23 35.70
N ALA A 364 23.08 21.37 36.24
CA ALA A 364 24.04 22.25 35.58
C ALA A 364 25.46 21.67 35.59
N ASP A 365 25.87 21.01 36.68
CA ASP A 365 27.21 20.43 36.80
C ASP A 365 27.40 19.17 35.94
N LEU A 366 26.33 18.38 35.74
CA LEU A 366 26.34 17.24 34.81
C LEU A 366 26.38 17.66 33.33
N LYS A 367 25.95 18.88 33.00
CA LYS A 367 25.96 19.42 31.64
C LYS A 367 27.33 20.00 31.26
N SER A 368 28.11 20.44 32.25
CA SER A 368 29.45 21.02 32.07
C SER A 368 30.54 19.96 31.78
N ARG A 369 30.39 18.73 32.30
CA ARG A 369 31.37 17.63 32.08
C ARG A 369 31.27 16.91 30.73
N ARG A 370 30.25 17.16 29.90
CA ARG A 370 30.05 16.47 28.61
C ARG A 370 30.69 17.18 27.40
N SER A 371 31.26 18.37 27.58
CA SER A 371 31.74 19.20 26.46
C SER A 371 33.26 19.15 26.20
N ARG A 372 34.02 18.29 26.89
CA ARG A 372 35.47 18.13 26.64
C ARG A 372 35.83 16.68 26.34
N GLY A 373 35.71 16.32 25.07
CA GLY A 373 36.21 15.08 24.50
C GLY A 373 36.21 15.16 22.98
N TRP A 374 37.25 15.77 22.41
CA TRP A 374 37.59 15.55 21.01
C TRP A 374 38.04 14.10 20.83
N GLY A 375 37.18 13.29 20.20
CA GLY A 375 37.44 11.90 19.83
C GLY A 375 36.27 11.37 19.02
N CYS A 376 36.56 10.71 17.89
CA CYS A 376 35.57 10.14 16.98
C CYS A 376 34.78 9.01 17.68
N SER A 377 33.70 9.34 18.38
CA SER A 377 32.85 8.39 19.07
C SER A 377 31.67 8.02 18.16
N LEU A 378 31.65 6.78 17.65
CA LEU A 378 30.42 6.18 17.16
C LEU A 378 29.39 6.24 18.30
N SER A 379 28.29 6.97 18.09
CA SER A 379 27.18 6.97 19.05
C SER A 379 26.63 5.55 19.21
N LEU A 380 26.31 5.14 20.44
CA LEU A 380 25.71 3.82 20.74
C LEU A 380 24.49 3.54 19.84
N CYS A 381 23.65 4.55 19.60
CA CYS A 381 22.50 4.47 18.71
C CYS A 381 22.90 4.13 17.26
N PHE A 382 24.02 4.66 16.78
CA PHE A 382 24.51 4.34 15.43
C PHE A 382 25.04 2.91 15.33
N ILE A 383 25.71 2.40 16.38
CA ILE A 383 26.14 1.00 16.43
C ILE A 383 24.92 0.06 16.42
N GLN A 384 23.88 0.37 17.19
CA GLN A 384 22.62 -0.40 17.19
C GLN A 384 22.00 -0.47 15.79
N LYS A 385 21.99 0.66 15.07
CA LYS A 385 21.53 0.71 13.66
C LYS A 385 22.34 -0.20 12.75
N LEU A 386 23.66 -0.17 12.86
CA LEU A 386 24.55 -1.03 12.06
C LEU A 386 24.34 -2.51 12.39
N MET A 387 24.17 -2.88 13.67
CA MET A 387 23.86 -4.26 14.07
C MET A 387 22.52 -4.73 13.50
N ALA A 388 21.49 -3.90 13.55
CA ALA A 388 20.20 -4.20 12.95
C ALA A 388 20.31 -4.39 11.43
N GLU A 389 21.09 -3.58 10.72
CA GLU A 389 21.34 -3.78 9.28
C GLU A 389 22.11 -5.08 8.98
N VAL A 390 23.13 -5.43 9.79
CA VAL A 390 23.84 -6.72 9.64
C VAL A 390 22.87 -7.89 9.84
N LEU A 391 22.09 -7.88 10.93
CA LEU A 391 21.18 -8.98 11.29
C LEU A 391 20.02 -9.10 10.29
N GLY A 392 19.41 -7.99 9.90
CA GLY A 392 18.30 -8.01 8.94
C GLY A 392 18.75 -8.47 7.57
N THR A 393 19.89 -7.98 7.06
CA THR A 393 20.45 -8.51 5.80
C THR A 393 20.89 -9.96 5.95
N TYR A 394 21.46 -10.37 7.09
CA TYR A 394 21.83 -11.77 7.33
C TYR A 394 20.62 -12.69 7.21
N PHE A 395 19.53 -12.45 7.96
CA PHE A 395 18.36 -13.34 7.94
C PHE A 395 17.65 -13.34 6.59
N MET A 396 17.52 -12.18 5.95
CA MET A 396 16.95 -12.06 4.61
C MET A 396 17.72 -12.91 3.60
N ILE A 397 19.05 -12.78 3.55
CA ILE A 397 19.89 -13.54 2.62
C ILE A 397 19.93 -15.02 3.00
N PHE A 398 20.01 -15.34 4.29
CA PHE A 398 20.03 -16.71 4.76
C PHE A 398 18.75 -17.45 4.35
N ALA A 399 17.57 -16.93 4.67
CA ALA A 399 16.30 -17.59 4.36
C ALA A 399 16.04 -17.64 2.85
N GLY A 400 16.20 -16.51 2.14
CA GLY A 400 15.93 -16.42 0.71
C GLY A 400 16.88 -17.28 -0.14
N CYS A 401 18.17 -17.31 0.19
CA CYS A 401 19.12 -18.19 -0.50
C CYS A 401 18.99 -19.65 -0.02
N ALA A 402 18.63 -19.92 1.24
CA ALA A 402 18.34 -21.27 1.71
C ALA A 402 17.21 -21.91 0.91
N SER A 403 16.12 -21.17 0.63
CA SER A 403 15.02 -21.73 -0.17
C SER A 403 15.46 -22.13 -1.58
N VAL A 404 16.40 -21.38 -2.18
CA VAL A 404 16.99 -21.73 -3.48
C VAL A 404 17.86 -22.99 -3.35
N VAL A 405 18.75 -23.04 -2.35
CA VAL A 405 19.63 -24.18 -2.11
C VAL A 405 18.84 -25.47 -1.85
N VAL A 406 17.83 -25.41 -0.98
CA VAL A 406 16.97 -26.56 -0.69
C VAL A 406 16.25 -27.00 -1.95
N ASN A 407 15.70 -26.06 -2.74
CA ASN A 407 15.06 -26.42 -4.00
C ASN A 407 16.02 -27.08 -5.01
N LEU A 408 17.27 -26.62 -5.10
CA LEU A 408 18.28 -27.25 -5.95
C LEU A 408 18.60 -28.69 -5.53
N LYS A 409 18.49 -29.01 -4.23
CA LYS A 409 18.76 -30.35 -3.71
C LYS A 409 17.54 -31.28 -3.74
N THR A 410 16.35 -30.77 -3.40
CA THR A 410 15.16 -31.61 -3.17
C THR A 410 14.07 -31.40 -4.20
N GLY A 411 14.04 -30.25 -4.89
CA GLY A 411 12.95 -29.84 -5.77
C GLY A 411 11.62 -29.55 -5.05
N THR A 412 11.56 -29.63 -3.72
CA THR A 412 10.29 -29.61 -2.96
C THR A 412 9.75 -28.21 -2.70
N VAL A 413 10.61 -27.19 -2.64
CA VAL A 413 10.19 -25.81 -2.33
C VAL A 413 9.45 -25.20 -3.51
N THR A 414 9.83 -25.56 -4.74
CA THR A 414 9.36 -24.99 -6.01
C THR A 414 9.66 -23.49 -6.16
N PHE A 415 9.59 -22.98 -7.39
CA PHE A 415 9.83 -21.55 -7.65
C PHE A 415 8.88 -20.62 -6.87
N PRO A 416 7.56 -20.90 -6.77
CA PRO A 416 6.69 -20.05 -5.98
C PRO A 416 6.97 -20.07 -4.47
N GLY A 417 7.37 -21.22 -3.91
CA GLY A 417 7.79 -21.28 -2.52
C GLY A 417 9.02 -20.40 -2.24
N ILE A 418 9.96 -20.34 -3.18
CA ILE A 418 11.11 -19.41 -3.11
C ILE A 418 10.62 -17.95 -3.06
N CYS A 419 9.65 -17.57 -3.90
CA CYS A 419 9.10 -16.22 -3.94
C CYS A 419 8.46 -15.84 -2.60
N ILE A 420 7.68 -16.74 -2.01
CA ILE A 420 7.02 -16.54 -0.72
C ILE A 420 8.06 -16.35 0.39
N VAL A 421 9.11 -17.16 0.44
CA VAL A 421 10.17 -17.04 1.44
C VAL A 421 10.86 -15.68 1.35
N TRP A 422 11.22 -15.21 0.15
CA TRP A 422 11.83 -13.89 -0.05
C TRP A 422 10.94 -12.74 0.44
N GLY A 423 9.64 -12.78 0.15
CA GLY A 423 8.72 -11.75 0.61
C GLY A 423 8.49 -11.76 2.11
N LEU A 424 8.23 -12.95 2.69
CA LEU A 424 7.94 -13.10 4.11
C LEU A 424 9.15 -12.73 4.98
N VAL A 425 10.36 -13.14 4.59
CA VAL A 425 11.54 -12.78 5.40
C VAL A 425 11.78 -11.26 5.41
N VAL A 426 11.56 -10.58 4.28
CA VAL A 426 11.65 -9.12 4.22
C VAL A 426 10.59 -8.48 5.11
N MET A 427 9.34 -8.93 5.03
CA MET A 427 8.25 -8.45 5.89
C MET A 427 8.60 -8.59 7.38
N VAL A 428 9.03 -9.79 7.80
CA VAL A 428 9.37 -10.06 9.21
C VAL A 428 10.54 -9.19 9.67
N MET A 429 11.59 -9.02 8.85
CA MET A 429 12.73 -8.18 9.21
C MET A 429 12.39 -6.69 9.25
N VAL A 430 11.52 -6.20 8.36
CA VAL A 430 11.03 -4.82 8.41
C VAL A 430 10.26 -4.57 9.70
N TYR A 431 9.36 -5.46 10.12
CA TYR A 431 8.66 -5.31 11.40
C TYR A 431 9.58 -5.42 12.62
N SER A 432 10.52 -6.36 12.58
CA SER A 432 11.39 -6.66 13.73
C SER A 432 12.46 -5.60 13.96
N LEU A 433 13.00 -5.00 12.90
CA LEU A 433 14.20 -4.16 12.97
C LEU A 433 14.00 -2.77 12.36
N GLY A 434 12.86 -2.49 11.72
CA GLY A 434 12.55 -1.21 11.10
C GLY A 434 12.56 -0.03 12.07
N HIS A 435 12.04 -0.23 13.28
CA HIS A 435 12.06 0.79 14.34
C HIS A 435 13.48 1.10 14.86
N ILE A 436 14.46 0.24 14.59
CA ILE A 436 15.86 0.42 15.03
C ILE A 436 16.68 1.12 13.93
N SER A 437 16.80 0.50 12.75
CA SER A 437 17.68 0.99 11.66
C SER A 437 16.98 1.75 10.55
N GLY A 438 15.65 1.67 10.47
CA GLY A 438 14.87 2.00 9.27
C GLY A 438 14.74 0.83 8.29
N ALA A 439 15.32 -0.35 8.60
CA ALA A 439 15.26 -1.57 7.81
C ALA A 439 15.61 -1.37 6.32
N HIS A 440 16.78 -0.78 6.03
CA HIS A 440 17.18 -0.58 4.64
C HIS A 440 17.53 -1.92 3.98
N PHE A 441 18.35 -2.72 4.65
CA PHE A 441 18.87 -4.05 4.25
C PHE A 441 19.42 -4.15 2.82
N ASN A 442 19.65 -3.01 2.19
CA ASN A 442 19.88 -2.89 0.76
C ASN A 442 20.69 -1.60 0.48
N PRO A 443 21.88 -1.72 -0.14
CA PRO A 443 22.69 -0.57 -0.51
C PRO A 443 21.96 0.42 -1.42
N ALA A 444 21.16 -0.09 -2.36
CA ALA A 444 20.41 0.73 -3.32
C ALA A 444 19.33 1.58 -2.62
N VAL A 445 18.59 0.99 -1.67
CA VAL A 445 17.60 1.70 -0.83
C VAL A 445 18.30 2.75 0.05
N THR A 446 19.43 2.41 0.66
CA THR A 446 20.20 3.33 1.51
C THR A 446 20.68 4.56 0.73
N ILE A 447 21.23 4.35 -0.46
CA ILE A 447 21.65 5.44 -1.36
C ILE A 447 20.44 6.29 -1.75
N SER A 448 19.32 5.66 -2.11
CA SER A 448 18.10 6.35 -2.53
C SER A 448 17.56 7.27 -1.44
N PHE A 449 17.46 6.80 -0.18
CA PHE A 449 17.08 7.65 0.94
C PHE A 449 18.04 8.83 1.14
N ALA A 450 19.34 8.64 0.90
CA ALA A 450 20.31 9.73 0.98
C ALA A 450 20.11 10.77 -0.13
N THR A 451 19.81 10.35 -1.37
CA THR A 451 19.49 11.30 -2.46
C THR A 451 18.24 12.14 -2.16
N CYS A 452 17.26 11.56 -1.45
CA CYS A 452 16.04 12.26 -1.04
C CYS A 452 16.22 13.06 0.27
N LYS A 453 17.44 13.20 0.79
CA LYS A 453 17.77 13.87 2.07
C LYS A 453 17.04 13.28 3.28
N ARG A 454 16.60 12.02 3.19
CA ARG A 454 15.97 11.27 4.28
C ARG A 454 16.98 10.46 5.10
N PHE A 455 18.20 10.31 4.60
CA PHE A 455 19.29 9.63 5.29
C PHE A 455 20.62 10.39 5.11
N PRO A 456 21.45 10.56 6.16
CA PRO A 456 22.68 11.35 6.05
C PRO A 456 23.77 10.61 5.25
N TRP A 457 24.30 11.28 4.22
CA TRP A 457 25.36 10.74 3.34
C TRP A 457 26.58 10.20 4.09
N LYS A 458 26.94 10.78 5.24
CA LYS A 458 28.07 10.33 6.06
C LYS A 458 27.87 8.92 6.64
N GLN A 459 26.63 8.48 6.82
CA GLN A 459 26.31 7.15 7.38
C GLN A 459 26.18 6.07 6.29
N VAL A 460 26.02 6.47 5.02
CA VAL A 460 25.80 5.56 3.89
C VAL A 460 26.90 4.50 3.77
N PRO A 461 28.21 4.83 3.80
CA PRO A 461 29.24 3.81 3.66
C PRO A 461 29.18 2.74 4.75
N ALA A 462 28.92 3.12 6.00
CA ALA A 462 28.83 2.19 7.12
C ALA A 462 27.63 1.25 7.01
N TYR A 463 26.47 1.76 6.59
CA TYR A 463 25.28 0.94 6.30
C TYR A 463 25.54 -0.06 5.18
N ILE A 464 26.17 0.37 4.09
CA ILE A 464 26.52 -0.50 2.96
C ILE A 464 27.49 -1.60 3.43
N SER A 465 28.51 -1.24 4.21
CA SER A 465 29.44 -2.23 4.79
C SER A 465 28.73 -3.23 5.70
N ALA A 466 27.79 -2.78 6.54
CA ALA A 466 26.99 -3.64 7.40
C ALA A 466 26.12 -4.62 6.59
N GLN A 467 25.44 -4.14 5.55
CA GLN A 467 24.59 -4.96 4.69
C GLN A 467 25.41 -6.01 3.91
N VAL A 468 26.54 -5.61 3.33
CA VAL A 468 27.45 -6.54 2.64
C VAL A 468 28.00 -7.58 3.62
N LEU A 469 28.41 -7.16 4.83
CA LEU A 469 28.87 -8.08 5.87
C LEU A 469 27.79 -9.10 6.25
N GLY A 470 26.56 -8.66 6.51
CA GLY A 470 25.43 -9.54 6.82
C GLY A 470 25.16 -10.55 5.71
N SER A 471 25.19 -10.10 4.45
CA SER A 471 25.01 -10.96 3.27
C SER A 471 26.14 -12.00 3.12
N THR A 472 27.40 -11.60 3.31
CA THR A 472 28.55 -12.50 3.24
C THR A 472 28.52 -13.54 4.36
N LEU A 473 28.18 -13.13 5.59
CA LEU A 473 28.03 -14.06 6.72
C LEU A 473 26.94 -15.10 6.46
N ALA A 474 25.76 -14.66 5.99
CA ALA A 474 24.66 -15.56 5.65
C ALA A 474 25.04 -16.57 4.55
N SER A 475 25.70 -16.07 3.50
CA SER A 475 26.18 -16.90 2.39
C SER A 475 27.24 -17.91 2.85
N GLY A 476 28.12 -17.51 3.77
CA GLY A 476 29.12 -18.38 4.39
C GLY A 476 28.47 -19.48 5.22
N THR A 477 27.49 -19.12 6.07
CA THR A 477 26.71 -20.09 6.84
C THR A 477 26.04 -21.11 5.92
N LEU A 478 25.39 -20.68 4.84
CA LEU A 478 24.75 -21.59 3.89
C LEU A 478 25.74 -22.54 3.21
N ARG A 479 26.91 -22.01 2.80
CA ARG A 479 27.95 -22.82 2.18
C ARG A 479 28.44 -23.93 3.11
N LEU A 480 28.62 -23.63 4.40
CA LEU A 480 29.06 -24.59 5.41
C LEU A 480 27.95 -25.59 5.78
N LEU A 481 26.71 -25.11 6.00
CA LEU A 481 25.59 -25.94 6.44
C LEU A 481 25.20 -27.01 5.41
N PHE A 482 25.23 -26.65 4.12
CA PHE A 482 24.79 -27.53 3.03
C PHE A 482 25.94 -28.17 2.26
N ASP A 483 27.19 -28.00 2.69
CA ASP A 483 28.42 -28.44 2.01
C ASP A 483 28.38 -28.13 0.50
N LEU A 484 28.18 -26.84 0.19
CA LEU A 484 27.92 -26.42 -1.19
C LEU A 484 29.19 -26.35 -2.01
N LYS A 485 29.19 -27.10 -3.10
CA LYS A 485 30.16 -26.97 -4.19
C LYS A 485 29.88 -25.70 -5.00
N HIS A 486 30.92 -25.21 -5.69
CA HIS A 486 30.85 -23.99 -6.50
C HIS A 486 29.79 -24.04 -7.63
N GLU A 487 29.39 -25.24 -8.06
CA GLU A 487 28.36 -25.49 -9.06
C GLU A 487 26.92 -25.20 -8.59
N HIS A 488 26.65 -25.27 -7.28
CA HIS A 488 25.33 -24.99 -6.69
C HIS A 488 25.21 -23.52 -6.28
N TYR A 489 25.33 -22.61 -7.25
CA TYR A 489 25.26 -21.19 -7.00
C TYR A 489 23.83 -20.73 -6.67
N PHE A 490 23.67 -20.06 -5.53
CA PHE A 490 22.38 -19.55 -5.02
C PHE A 490 22.25 -18.02 -5.11
N GLY A 491 23.27 -17.35 -5.65
CA GLY A 491 23.22 -15.92 -5.92
C GLY A 491 22.47 -15.59 -7.22
N THR A 492 22.57 -14.36 -7.67
CA THR A 492 21.94 -13.85 -8.90
C THR A 492 22.88 -13.93 -10.09
N ILE A 493 22.37 -14.45 -11.22
CA ILE A 493 23.07 -14.48 -12.51
C ILE A 493 22.05 -14.15 -13.60
N PRO A 494 22.41 -13.32 -14.58
CA PRO A 494 21.53 -13.06 -15.72
C PRO A 494 21.19 -14.37 -16.44
N THR A 495 19.90 -14.72 -16.53
CA THR A 495 19.45 -15.86 -17.35
C THR A 495 19.34 -15.43 -18.81
N GLY A 496 18.84 -14.21 -19.05
CA GLY A 496 18.80 -13.57 -20.36
C GLY A 496 20.07 -12.77 -20.67
N SER A 497 19.99 -11.84 -21.62
CA SER A 497 21.13 -10.95 -21.91
C SER A 497 21.42 -10.01 -20.73
N ASN A 498 22.67 -9.54 -20.61
CA ASN A 498 23.05 -8.56 -19.58
C ASN A 498 22.20 -7.28 -19.66
N VAL A 499 21.90 -6.81 -20.88
CA VAL A 499 21.08 -5.60 -21.09
C VAL A 499 19.64 -5.85 -20.66
N GLN A 500 19.07 -6.99 -21.03
CA GLN A 500 17.71 -7.37 -20.62
C GLN A 500 17.61 -7.47 -19.10
N SER A 501 18.57 -8.13 -18.45
CA SER A 501 18.60 -8.26 -16.98
C SER A 501 18.83 -6.90 -16.31
N PHE A 502 19.66 -6.03 -16.89
CA PHE A 502 19.88 -4.67 -16.39
C PHE A 502 18.61 -3.81 -16.42
N VAL A 503 17.90 -3.79 -17.54
CA VAL A 503 16.66 -3.02 -17.65
C VAL A 503 15.60 -3.60 -16.71
N LEU A 504 15.50 -4.92 -16.60
CA LEU A 504 14.56 -5.56 -15.69
C LEU A 504 14.87 -5.25 -14.23
N GLU A 505 16.14 -5.39 -13.80
CA GLU A 505 16.61 -5.03 -12.45
C GLU A 505 16.35 -3.55 -12.12
N PHE A 506 16.52 -2.66 -13.10
CA PHE A 506 16.17 -1.26 -12.96
C PHE A 506 14.66 -1.08 -12.67
N ILE A 507 13.79 -1.72 -13.46
CA ILE A 507 12.33 -1.58 -13.33
C ILE A 507 11.83 -2.16 -11.99
N ILE A 508 12.26 -3.36 -11.61
CA ILE A 508 11.81 -3.99 -10.35
C ILE A 508 12.34 -3.25 -9.13
N SER A 509 13.54 -2.66 -9.21
CA SER A 509 14.10 -1.84 -8.14
C SER A 509 13.44 -0.47 -8.06
N PHE A 510 13.06 0.11 -9.20
CA PHE A 510 12.18 1.28 -9.26
C PHE A 510 10.87 1.00 -8.54
N TYR A 511 10.21 -0.10 -8.87
CA TYR A 511 8.95 -0.49 -8.25
C TYR A 511 9.11 -0.69 -6.73
N LEU A 512 10.13 -1.43 -6.30
CA LEU A 512 10.43 -1.63 -4.87
C LEU A 512 10.58 -0.29 -4.14
N MET A 513 11.40 0.63 -4.65
CA MET A 513 11.64 1.90 -3.98
C MET A 513 10.45 2.87 -4.08
N PHE A 514 9.67 2.81 -5.16
CA PHE A 514 8.44 3.57 -5.31
C PHE A 514 7.44 3.17 -4.21
N VAL A 515 7.25 1.87 -3.96
CA VAL A 515 6.40 1.37 -2.87
C VAL A 515 6.96 1.76 -1.51
N ILE A 516 8.25 1.52 -1.25
CA ILE A 516 8.89 1.93 0.02
C ILE A 516 8.65 3.42 0.28
N SER A 517 8.83 4.26 -0.74
CA SER A 517 8.61 5.69 -0.61
C SER A 517 7.16 6.02 -0.26
N GLY A 518 6.19 5.30 -0.84
CA GLY A 518 4.78 5.51 -0.54
C GLY A 518 4.35 5.06 0.84
N VAL A 519 4.75 3.86 1.26
CA VAL A 519 4.24 3.28 2.51
C VAL A 519 5.05 3.66 3.75
N ALA A 520 6.35 3.92 3.60
CA ALA A 520 7.24 4.14 4.75
C ALA A 520 7.65 5.61 4.93
N THR A 521 7.42 6.46 3.92
CA THR A 521 7.98 7.82 3.91
C THR A 521 6.94 8.93 3.75
N ASP A 522 5.71 8.55 3.44
CA ASP A 522 4.56 9.45 3.40
C ASP A 522 3.75 9.26 4.69
N ASN A 523 3.62 10.33 5.49
CA ASN A 523 2.91 10.26 6.77
C ASN A 523 1.39 10.04 6.62
N ARG A 524 0.88 10.10 5.38
CA ARG A 524 -0.53 9.81 5.04
C ARG A 524 -0.77 8.34 4.74
N ALA A 525 0.29 7.58 4.48
CA ALA A 525 0.18 6.15 4.35
C ALA A 525 0.07 5.48 5.72
N ILE A 526 -0.59 4.33 5.76
CA ILE A 526 -0.75 3.53 6.97
C ILE A 526 0.58 2.84 7.26
N GLY A 527 1.39 3.44 8.14
CA GLY A 527 2.76 2.98 8.42
C GLY A 527 2.82 1.54 8.96
N GLU A 528 1.76 1.07 9.62
CA GLU A 528 1.65 -0.31 10.13
C GLU A 528 1.62 -1.36 9.02
N LEU A 529 1.14 -1.00 7.82
CA LEU A 529 1.07 -1.88 6.65
C LEU A 529 2.34 -1.83 5.78
N ALA A 530 3.31 -0.99 6.12
CA ALA A 530 4.54 -0.83 5.34
C ALA A 530 5.32 -2.13 5.19
N GLY A 531 5.41 -2.94 6.26
CA GLY A 531 6.09 -4.24 6.21
C GLY A 531 5.45 -5.22 5.22
N ILE A 532 4.12 -5.34 5.25
CA ILE A 532 3.36 -6.17 4.31
C ILE A 532 3.56 -5.68 2.87
N ALA A 533 3.42 -4.38 2.60
CA ALA A 533 3.56 -3.83 1.26
C ALA A 533 4.97 -4.03 0.68
N VAL A 534 6.02 -3.81 1.48
CA VAL A 534 7.41 -4.01 1.04
C VAL A 534 7.72 -5.48 0.82
N GLY A 535 7.31 -6.37 1.74
CA GLY A 535 7.48 -7.83 1.58
C GLY A 535 6.72 -8.38 0.38
N ALA A 536 5.46 -7.96 0.18
CA ALA A 536 4.66 -8.30 -0.98
C ALA A 536 5.33 -7.85 -2.29
N THR A 537 5.92 -6.66 -2.32
CA THR A 537 6.63 -6.14 -3.49
C THR A 537 7.85 -7.01 -3.84
N VAL A 538 8.62 -7.44 -2.84
CA VAL A 538 9.76 -8.34 -3.07
C VAL A 538 9.29 -9.69 -3.59
N LEU A 539 8.25 -10.30 -2.99
CA LEU A 539 7.65 -11.54 -3.47
C LEU A 539 7.27 -11.44 -4.94
N LEU A 540 6.51 -10.39 -5.29
CA LEU A 540 6.03 -10.14 -6.64
C LEU A 540 7.18 -10.01 -7.63
N ASN A 541 8.17 -9.18 -7.31
CA ASN A 541 9.32 -8.96 -8.16
C ASN A 541 10.10 -10.26 -8.40
N VAL A 542 10.28 -11.09 -7.38
CA VAL A 542 10.91 -12.40 -7.56
C VAL A 542 10.05 -13.29 -8.46
N LEU A 543 8.73 -13.31 -8.28
CA LEU A 543 7.83 -14.17 -9.04
C LEU A 543 7.85 -13.86 -10.55
N PHE A 544 7.78 -12.60 -10.96
CA PHE A 544 7.74 -12.28 -12.39
C PHE A 544 9.12 -11.98 -13.01
N ALA A 545 10.12 -11.53 -12.25
CA ALA A 545 11.44 -11.19 -12.80
C ALA A 545 12.54 -12.22 -12.49
N GLY A 546 12.32 -13.11 -11.51
CA GLY A 546 13.27 -14.14 -11.08
C GLY A 546 13.74 -15.05 -12.21
N PRO A 547 12.85 -15.59 -13.07
CA PRO A 547 13.21 -16.43 -14.21
C PRO A 547 14.14 -15.76 -15.23
N ILE A 548 14.17 -14.43 -15.27
CA ILE A 548 14.82 -13.65 -16.32
C ILE A 548 16.15 -13.05 -15.81
N SER A 549 16.12 -12.45 -14.63
CA SER A 549 17.25 -11.71 -14.03
C SER A 549 17.72 -12.27 -12.67
N GLY A 550 17.03 -13.24 -12.09
CA GLY A 550 17.25 -13.65 -10.70
C GLY A 550 16.68 -12.70 -9.63
N ALA A 551 16.09 -11.57 -10.05
CA ALA A 551 15.36 -10.59 -9.23
C ALA A 551 16.12 -10.22 -7.94
N SER A 552 17.28 -9.60 -8.12
CA SER A 552 18.15 -9.16 -7.05
C SER A 552 17.57 -7.99 -6.27
N MET A 553 17.27 -6.89 -6.97
CA MET A 553 16.90 -5.57 -6.42
C MET A 553 17.88 -4.98 -5.41
N ASN A 554 18.98 -5.68 -5.11
CA ASN A 554 19.79 -5.43 -3.93
C ASN A 554 21.25 -5.82 -4.19
N PRO A 555 22.16 -4.83 -4.27
CA PRO A 555 23.58 -5.10 -4.45
C PRO A 555 24.17 -6.05 -3.40
N ALA A 556 23.80 -5.91 -2.12
CA ALA A 556 24.30 -6.81 -1.07
C ALA A 556 23.86 -8.26 -1.31
N ARG A 557 22.60 -8.47 -1.74
CA ARG A 557 22.06 -9.80 -2.09
C ARG A 557 22.81 -10.50 -3.22
N SER A 558 23.49 -9.74 -4.08
CA SER A 558 24.32 -10.28 -5.16
C SER A 558 25.77 -10.46 -4.72
N ILE A 559 26.33 -9.48 -4.00
CA ILE A 559 27.73 -9.46 -3.56
C ILE A 559 28.03 -10.61 -2.59
N GLY A 560 27.21 -10.83 -1.55
CA GLY A 560 27.52 -11.83 -0.52
C GLY A 560 27.71 -13.24 -1.10
N PRO A 561 26.74 -13.78 -1.86
CA PRO A 561 26.88 -15.06 -2.53
C PRO A 561 28.05 -15.09 -3.53
N ALA A 562 28.28 -14.00 -4.28
CA ALA A 562 29.38 -13.88 -5.24
C ALA A 562 30.75 -13.98 -4.57
N LEU A 563 30.96 -13.31 -3.43
CA LEU A 563 32.20 -13.35 -2.65
C LEU A 563 32.47 -14.74 -2.11
N VAL A 564 31.45 -15.39 -1.54
CA VAL A 564 31.58 -16.71 -0.91
C VAL A 564 31.78 -17.81 -1.95
N MET A 565 31.07 -17.74 -3.08
CA MET A 565 31.11 -18.77 -4.14
C MET A 565 32.09 -18.42 -5.28
N LYS A 566 32.80 -17.30 -5.20
CA LYS A 566 33.77 -16.81 -6.20
C LYS A 566 33.21 -16.72 -7.63
N ARG A 567 31.94 -16.33 -7.79
CA ARG A 567 31.27 -16.20 -9.10
C ARG A 567 30.74 -14.78 -9.26
N TYR A 568 31.29 -14.06 -10.24
CA TYR A 568 31.04 -12.62 -10.49
C TYR A 568 30.42 -12.33 -11.87
N GLU A 569 29.91 -13.37 -12.53
CA GLU A 569 29.31 -13.27 -13.85
C GLU A 569 28.14 -12.29 -13.85
N GLY A 570 28.21 -11.25 -14.69
CA GLY A 570 27.17 -10.23 -14.80
C GLY A 570 26.97 -9.36 -13.55
N ILE A 571 27.87 -9.40 -12.55
CA ILE A 571 27.66 -8.74 -11.24
C ILE A 571 27.35 -7.24 -11.34
N TRP A 572 27.93 -6.55 -12.33
CA TRP A 572 27.72 -5.12 -12.55
C TRP A 572 26.25 -4.76 -12.79
N VAL A 573 25.47 -5.68 -13.38
CA VAL A 573 24.03 -5.54 -13.61
C VAL A 573 23.31 -5.27 -12.30
N TYR A 574 23.65 -6.05 -11.26
CA TYR A 574 23.06 -5.96 -9.93
C TYR A 574 23.65 -4.86 -9.05
N MET A 575 24.68 -4.17 -9.53
CA MET A 575 25.20 -2.96 -8.90
C MET A 575 24.51 -1.74 -9.47
N VAL A 576 24.53 -1.58 -10.80
CA VAL A 576 24.07 -0.36 -11.46
C VAL A 576 22.55 -0.34 -11.61
N GLY A 577 21.94 -1.47 -12.01
CA GLY A 577 20.50 -1.58 -12.23
C GLY A 577 19.70 -1.21 -10.98
N PRO A 578 19.94 -1.87 -9.83
CA PRO A 578 19.23 -1.56 -8.60
C PRO A 578 19.44 -0.14 -8.07
N ILE A 579 20.67 0.39 -8.11
CA ILE A 579 20.94 1.76 -7.64
C ILE A 579 20.19 2.76 -8.52
N GLY A 580 20.28 2.64 -9.84
CA GLY A 580 19.56 3.53 -10.76
C GLY A 580 18.04 3.44 -10.57
N GLY A 581 17.51 2.21 -10.52
CA GLY A 581 16.08 1.97 -10.37
C GLY A 581 15.53 2.55 -9.07
N THR A 582 16.16 2.24 -7.94
CA THR A 582 15.72 2.75 -6.63
C THR A 582 15.78 4.29 -6.55
N VAL A 583 16.84 4.92 -7.06
CA VAL A 583 16.98 6.39 -7.04
C VAL A 583 15.86 7.05 -7.85
N VAL A 584 15.60 6.55 -9.07
CA VAL A 584 14.53 7.06 -9.93
C VAL A 584 13.15 6.78 -9.31
N GLY A 585 12.96 5.62 -8.66
CA GLY A 585 11.72 5.28 -7.96
C GLY A 585 11.40 6.23 -6.82
N ALA A 586 12.40 6.55 -6.00
CA ALA A 586 12.26 7.51 -4.91
C ALA A 586 11.96 8.92 -5.42
N TRP A 587 12.62 9.34 -6.52
CA TRP A 587 12.37 10.65 -7.13
C TRP A 587 10.97 10.73 -7.76
N ALA A 588 10.55 9.70 -8.50
CA ALA A 588 9.22 9.62 -9.06
C ALA A 588 8.15 9.73 -7.98
N TYR A 589 8.30 9.02 -6.86
CA TYR A 589 7.37 9.14 -5.74
C TYR A 589 7.37 10.56 -5.13
N ASN A 590 8.55 11.15 -4.94
CA ASN A 590 8.65 12.50 -4.39
C ASN A 590 8.06 13.59 -5.31
N LEU A 591 7.96 13.35 -6.62
CA LEU A 591 7.29 14.25 -7.56
C LEU A 591 5.76 14.17 -7.48
N ILE A 592 5.20 12.98 -7.18
CA ILE A 592 3.75 12.78 -7.12
C ILE A 592 3.14 13.06 -5.75
N ARG A 593 3.91 13.00 -4.65
CA ARG A 593 3.38 13.32 -3.32
C ARG A 593 3.00 14.81 -3.23
N PHE A 594 1.82 15.12 -2.67
CA PHE A 594 1.48 16.53 -2.39
C PHE A 594 2.49 17.15 -1.42
N THR A 595 3.02 18.33 -1.77
CA THR A 595 4.02 19.03 -0.96
C THR A 595 3.34 20.13 -0.15
N ASP A 596 2.48 19.77 0.78
CA ASP A 596 1.93 20.71 1.76
C ASP A 596 2.84 20.79 2.99
N LYS A 597 4.08 21.24 2.75
CA LYS A 597 4.80 21.98 3.78
C LYS A 597 5.04 23.38 3.21
N PRO A 598 4.44 24.44 3.78
CA PRO A 598 4.75 25.79 3.32
C PRO A 598 6.27 25.97 3.41
N LEU A 599 6.89 26.52 2.35
CA LEU A 599 8.34 26.81 2.26
C LEU A 599 8.90 27.54 3.50
N ARG A 600 8.03 28.14 4.32
CA ARG A 600 8.33 28.76 5.61
C ARG A 600 8.89 27.80 6.67
N GLU A 601 8.56 26.50 6.65
CA GLU A 601 9.18 25.50 7.57
C GLU A 601 10.56 25.05 7.12
N ILE A 602 10.79 24.95 5.80
CA ILE A 602 12.12 24.67 5.24
C ILE A 602 13.07 25.85 5.52
N THR A 603 12.54 27.06 5.62
CA THR A 603 13.31 28.27 5.95
C THR A 603 13.46 28.50 7.48
N LYS A 604 12.64 27.88 8.33
CA LYS A 604 12.83 27.91 9.79
C LYS A 604 14.09 27.14 10.24
N SER A 605 14.50 26.08 9.52
CA SER A 605 15.80 25.43 9.72
C SER A 605 17.01 26.30 9.31
N GLY A 606 16.79 27.44 8.66
CA GLY A 606 17.81 28.47 8.42
C GLY A 606 17.80 29.64 9.42
N SER A 607 16.81 29.72 10.32
CA SER A 607 16.63 30.86 11.23
C SER A 607 17.33 30.73 12.59
N PHE A 608 17.84 29.54 12.94
CA PHE A 608 18.66 29.34 14.14
C PHE A 608 19.98 30.15 14.10
N LEU A 609 20.46 30.51 12.90
CA LEU A 609 21.64 31.37 12.70
C LEU A 609 21.34 32.88 12.77
N LYS A 610 20.07 33.31 12.83
CA LYS A 610 19.71 34.74 12.95
C LYS A 610 19.47 35.17 14.40
N SER A 611 19.12 34.22 15.29
CA SER A 611 18.98 34.47 16.73
C SER A 611 20.34 34.69 17.43
N LEU A 612 21.42 34.06 16.92
CA LEU A 612 22.77 34.24 17.46
C LEU A 612 23.47 35.56 17.05
N ARG A 613 22.83 36.41 16.22
CA ARG A 613 23.39 37.70 15.78
C ARG A 613 22.72 38.93 16.40
N ASN A 614 21.58 38.78 17.07
CA ASN A 614 20.84 39.88 17.68
C ASN A 614 20.84 39.86 19.23
N GLY A 615 21.65 39.00 19.85
CA GLY A 615 21.83 38.95 21.32
C GLY A 615 22.95 39.87 21.86
N SER A 616 23.52 40.73 21.04
CA SER A 616 24.44 41.79 21.48
C SER A 616 23.83 43.12 21.06
N ILE A 617 23.74 44.05 22.03
CA ILE A 617 23.05 45.36 21.98
C ILE A 617 21.59 45.30 22.42
N ARG A 618 21.37 45.28 23.75
CA ARG A 618 20.59 46.31 24.47
C ARG A 618 20.71 46.12 25.99
N ASN A 619 21.36 47.13 26.58
CA ASN A 619 21.51 47.54 27.97
C ASN A 619 22.21 46.58 28.93
#